data_AF-A0A960S050-F1
#
_entry.id   AF-A0A960S050-F1
#
_cell.length_a   1.000
_cell.length_b   1.000
_cell.length_c   1.000
_cell.angle_alpha   90.00
_cell.angle_beta   90.00
_cell.angle_gamma   90.00
#
_symmetry.space_group_name_H-M   'P 1'
#
loop_
_entity.id
_entity.type
_entity.pdbx_description
1 polymer ?
#
loop_
_entity_poly.entity_id
_entity_poly.type
_entity_poly.pdbx_seq_one_letter_code
_entity_poly.pdbx_strand_id
1 'polypeptide(L)'
;MQDNNPSSKAALLWVLLAVGVLSYGLWHFIGTEKTGEYEQKLFDEKKEYPIIRLGYARGSFYAPDITIKPDVAFYYSNQKKLALNQVSLEGVWLVERDRIVSLGDASSLTVNIDSQELYATFSGISHLPVRYELNGKNAGSFQVVQEGEYLLSGASGVYFPKKITLFVPRGIAVYTLRPSY
;
A
#
# COMPACT_ATOMS: atom_id res chain seq x y z
N MET A 1 77.61 34.00 -14.03
CA MET A 1 76.21 34.46 -13.82
C MET A 1 76.01 34.61 -12.32
N GLN A 2 75.49 35.73 -11.85
CA GLN A 2 75.20 36.01 -10.42
C GLN A 2 73.69 35.83 -10.23
N ASP A 3 73.18 34.91 -9.39
CA ASP A 3 73.21 34.90 -7.92
C ASP A 3 72.10 35.77 -7.26
N ASN A 4 71.64 35.34 -6.08
CA ASN A 4 70.72 35.96 -5.11
C ASN A 4 69.18 35.91 -5.31
N ASN A 5 68.60 34.94 -4.58
CA ASN A 5 67.35 35.01 -3.78
C ASN A 5 67.55 36.04 -2.60
N PRO A 6 66.65 36.28 -1.61
CA PRO A 6 65.28 35.78 -1.40
C PRO A 6 64.22 36.77 -0.82
N SER A 7 62.93 36.42 -0.96
CA SER A 7 61.83 36.74 -0.01
C SER A 7 61.45 38.24 0.19
N SER A 8 60.43 38.67 0.95
CA SER A 8 59.40 38.02 1.80
C SER A 8 58.19 38.97 1.99
N LYS A 9 57.04 38.44 2.49
CA LYS A 9 55.89 39.18 3.11
C LYS A 9 55.07 40.03 2.10
N ALA A 10 53.73 40.01 2.09
CA ALA A 10 52.76 40.46 3.11
C ALA A 10 52.83 41.99 3.34
N ALA A 11 51.73 42.76 3.45
CA ALA A 11 50.32 42.39 3.61
C ALA A 11 49.36 43.58 3.34
N LEU A 12 48.03 43.32 3.23
CA LEU A 12 46.90 44.25 3.47
C LEU A 12 46.82 45.57 2.62
N LEU A 13 45.79 46.44 2.70
CA LEU A 13 44.31 46.25 2.71
C LEU A 13 43.58 47.64 2.68
N TRP A 14 42.54 47.80 1.83
CA TRP A 14 41.43 48.79 1.92
C TRP A 14 41.67 50.32 1.76
N VAL A 15 40.53 51.04 1.63
CA VAL A 15 40.23 52.45 2.03
C VAL A 15 40.73 53.59 1.12
N LEU A 16 39.97 54.65 0.73
CA LEU A 16 38.52 55.07 0.72
C LEU A 16 38.39 56.22 -0.35
N LEU A 17 37.38 57.10 -0.56
CA LEU A 17 36.10 57.47 0.09
C LEU A 17 35.14 58.20 -0.92
N ALA A 18 33.88 57.75 -1.09
CA ALA A 18 32.69 58.57 -1.45
C ALA A 18 31.43 57.65 -1.51
N VAL A 19 30.48 57.72 -0.57
CA VAL A 19 29.31 58.63 -0.53
C VAL A 19 28.47 58.57 -1.83
N GLY A 20 27.20 58.12 -1.85
CA GLY A 20 26.30 57.67 -0.78
C GLY A 20 25.09 58.58 -0.60
N VAL A 21 24.09 58.49 -1.50
CA VAL A 21 22.83 59.26 -1.44
C VAL A 21 21.63 58.33 -1.69
N LEU A 22 20.50 58.66 -1.07
CA LEU A 22 19.32 57.81 -0.89
C LEU A 22 18.47 57.55 -2.16
N SER A 23 17.69 56.47 -2.05
CA SER A 23 16.51 56.11 -2.85
C SER A 23 15.42 57.18 -2.93
N TYR A 24 14.70 57.26 -4.06
CA TYR A 24 13.22 57.27 -4.17
C TYR A 24 12.77 57.34 -5.65
N GLY A 25 11.63 56.72 -6.01
CA GLY A 25 11.05 56.70 -7.38
C GLY A 25 11.56 55.54 -8.25
N LEU A 26 10.82 54.49 -8.69
CA LEU A 26 9.40 54.25 -9.02
C LEU A 26 9.01 54.63 -10.48
N TRP A 27 9.11 53.69 -11.44
CA TRP A 27 8.03 53.21 -12.35
C TRP A 27 8.52 52.28 -13.48
N HIS A 28 8.08 51.00 -13.43
CA HIS A 28 7.66 50.09 -14.53
C HIS A 28 8.54 49.66 -15.74
N PHE A 29 8.42 48.35 -16.03
CA PHE A 29 8.52 47.66 -17.36
C PHE A 29 9.94 47.50 -17.97
N ILE A 30 10.34 46.38 -18.60
CA ILE A 30 9.67 45.14 -19.07
C ILE A 30 10.56 43.90 -18.74
N GLY A 31 9.97 42.71 -18.54
CA GLY A 31 10.59 41.49 -19.10
C GLY A 31 11.16 40.41 -18.17
N THR A 32 10.47 40.03 -17.09
CA THR A 32 10.78 38.77 -16.39
C THR A 32 10.30 37.55 -17.17
N GLU A 33 11.08 36.47 -17.14
CA GLU A 33 10.97 35.29 -18.01
C GLU A 33 9.70 34.44 -17.78
N LYS A 34 9.24 33.75 -18.84
CA LYS A 34 8.18 32.72 -18.76
C LYS A 34 8.75 31.40 -18.22
N THR A 35 9.00 31.33 -16.92
CA THR A 35 9.54 30.13 -16.22
C THR A 35 8.53 29.52 -15.24
N GLY A 36 7.26 29.40 -15.65
CA GLY A 36 6.16 28.92 -14.78
C GLY A 36 5.07 28.06 -15.44
N GLU A 37 5.25 27.60 -16.70
CA GLU A 37 4.22 26.86 -17.46
C GLU A 37 4.53 25.36 -17.67
N TYR A 38 5.40 24.76 -16.84
CA TYR A 38 5.76 23.32 -16.93
C TYR A 38 5.51 22.48 -15.66
N GLU A 39 5.15 23.07 -14.52
CA GLU A 39 4.80 22.32 -13.29
C GLU A 39 3.31 21.95 -13.19
N GLN A 40 2.67 21.62 -14.32
CA GLN A 40 1.28 21.15 -14.36
C GLN A 40 1.10 19.85 -15.15
N LYS A 41 1.68 18.75 -14.65
CA LYS A 41 1.13 17.37 -14.77
C LYS A 41 1.90 16.31 -13.95
N LEU A 42 2.00 16.51 -12.64
CA LEU A 42 2.23 15.40 -11.70
C LEU A 42 1.19 15.38 -10.57
N PHE A 43 -0.08 15.57 -10.95
CA PHE A 43 -1.18 15.04 -10.16
C PHE A 43 -1.15 13.52 -10.30
N ASP A 44 -0.41 12.89 -9.39
CA ASP A 44 -0.51 11.47 -9.13
C ASP A 44 -1.93 11.21 -8.61
N GLU A 45 -2.83 10.74 -9.49
CA GLU A 45 -4.18 10.35 -9.10
C GLU A 45 -4.06 9.15 -8.15
N LYS A 46 -4.02 9.45 -6.84
CA LYS A 46 -3.94 8.48 -5.76
C LYS A 46 -5.03 7.44 -5.94
N LYS A 47 -4.66 6.32 -6.56
CA LYS A 47 -5.59 5.32 -7.07
C LYS A 47 -6.11 4.48 -5.90
N GLU A 48 -7.13 4.99 -5.21
CA GLU A 48 -7.73 4.29 -4.07
C GLU A 48 -8.54 3.08 -4.57
N TYR A 49 -7.93 1.88 -4.48
CA TYR A 49 -8.63 0.63 -4.75
C TYR A 49 -9.68 0.37 -3.65
N PRO A 50 -10.84 -0.21 -4.00
CA PRO A 50 -11.92 -0.41 -3.05
C PRO A 50 -11.52 -1.42 -1.96
N ILE A 51 -11.83 -1.09 -0.70
CA ILE A 51 -11.68 -2.02 0.43
C ILE A 51 -12.68 -3.17 0.25
N ILE A 52 -12.16 -4.39 0.12
CA ILE A 52 -12.93 -5.61 -0.12
C ILE A 52 -13.66 -5.99 1.16
N ARG A 53 -14.96 -5.65 1.24
CA ARG A 53 -15.92 -6.10 2.25
C ARG A 53 -16.13 -7.62 2.19
N LEU A 54 -15.88 -8.38 3.26
CA LEU A 54 -16.12 -9.83 3.30
C LEU A 54 -17.47 -10.21 3.93
N GLY A 55 -18.06 -9.38 4.79
CA GLY A 55 -19.42 -9.64 5.28
C GLY A 55 -20.51 -9.47 4.22
N TYR A 56 -21.59 -10.26 4.30
CA TYR A 56 -22.61 -10.30 3.24
C TYR A 56 -23.31 -8.95 3.00
N ALA A 57 -23.38 -8.06 3.99
CA ALA A 57 -24.03 -6.75 3.83
C ALA A 57 -23.26 -5.80 2.89
N ARG A 58 -22.00 -6.11 2.57
CA ARG A 58 -21.14 -5.34 1.65
C ARG A 58 -20.28 -6.24 0.75
N GLY A 59 -20.67 -7.50 0.57
CA GLY A 59 -19.90 -8.57 -0.07
C GLY A 59 -19.94 -8.56 -1.60
N SER A 60 -19.75 -7.40 -2.24
CA SER A 60 -19.84 -7.25 -3.71
C SER A 60 -18.65 -7.82 -4.49
N PHE A 61 -17.70 -8.48 -3.82
CA PHE A 61 -16.41 -8.89 -4.38
C PHE A 61 -16.28 -10.41 -4.55
N TYR A 62 -17.30 -11.20 -4.22
CA TYR A 62 -17.26 -12.64 -4.44
C TYR A 62 -17.29 -12.99 -5.94
N ALA A 63 -16.70 -14.13 -6.30
CA ALA A 63 -16.86 -14.72 -7.62
C ALA A 63 -18.36 -14.94 -7.94
N PRO A 64 -18.81 -14.73 -9.19
CA PRO A 64 -20.24 -14.65 -9.53
C PRO A 64 -21.02 -15.97 -9.39
N ASP A 65 -20.29 -17.07 -9.22
CA ASP A 65 -20.78 -18.43 -9.01
C ASP A 65 -20.83 -18.80 -7.50
N ILE A 66 -20.25 -17.99 -6.62
CA ILE A 66 -20.32 -18.16 -5.16
C ILE A 66 -21.61 -17.53 -4.64
N THR A 67 -22.66 -18.36 -4.55
CA THR A 67 -23.89 -17.99 -3.83
C THR A 67 -23.68 -18.04 -2.32
N ILE A 68 -23.36 -16.89 -1.73
CA ILE A 68 -23.23 -16.71 -0.28
C ILE A 68 -24.48 -17.19 0.47
N LYS A 69 -24.26 -17.82 1.63
CA LYS A 69 -25.27 -18.24 2.60
C LYS A 69 -25.13 -17.37 3.87
N PRO A 70 -25.93 -16.29 4.00
CA PRO A 70 -25.89 -15.41 5.17
C PRO A 70 -26.18 -16.17 6.47
N ASP A 71 -25.38 -15.91 7.51
CA ASP A 71 -25.54 -16.41 8.88
C ASP A 71 -25.71 -17.94 9.01
N VAL A 72 -25.25 -18.70 8.01
CA VAL A 72 -25.27 -20.17 7.97
C VAL A 72 -23.86 -20.71 7.72
N ALA A 73 -23.45 -21.69 8.51
CA ALA A 73 -22.24 -22.46 8.28
C ALA A 73 -22.39 -23.32 7.01
N PHE A 74 -21.58 -23.04 5.99
CA PHE A 74 -21.69 -23.68 4.68
C PHE A 74 -20.32 -24.10 4.13
N TYR A 75 -20.27 -25.20 3.38
CA TYR A 75 -19.05 -25.63 2.69
C TYR A 75 -18.99 -24.96 1.31
N TYR A 76 -17.98 -24.12 1.12
CA TYR A 76 -17.68 -23.48 -0.17
C TYR A 76 -16.59 -24.25 -0.91
N SER A 77 -16.70 -24.33 -2.23
CA SER A 77 -15.75 -24.99 -3.12
C SER A 77 -15.03 -23.97 -4.00
N ASN A 78 -13.70 -23.99 -4.01
CA ASN A 78 -12.87 -22.95 -4.62
C ASN A 78 -13.01 -22.84 -6.14
N GLN A 79 -13.01 -21.62 -6.67
CA GLN A 79 -13.03 -21.39 -8.11
C GLN A 79 -11.67 -21.51 -8.79
N LYS A 80 -11.68 -22.14 -9.97
CA LYS A 80 -10.48 -22.37 -10.79
C LYS A 80 -9.96 -21.09 -11.46
N LYS A 81 -10.77 -20.04 -11.58
CA LYS A 81 -10.41 -18.73 -12.14
C LYS A 81 -11.09 -17.62 -11.32
N LEU A 82 -10.34 -16.59 -10.99
CA LEU A 82 -10.82 -15.36 -10.34
C LEU A 82 -10.46 -14.17 -11.23
N ALA A 83 -11.41 -13.28 -11.51
CA ALA A 83 -11.10 -11.99 -12.12
C ALA A 83 -10.41 -11.06 -11.10
N LEU A 84 -9.94 -9.90 -11.56
CA LEU A 84 -9.28 -8.93 -10.70
C LEU A 84 -10.25 -8.40 -9.63
N ASN A 85 -9.73 -8.23 -8.41
CA ASN A 85 -10.43 -7.83 -7.18
C ASN A 85 -11.56 -8.79 -6.74
N GLN A 86 -11.58 -10.04 -7.24
CA GLN A 86 -12.55 -11.06 -6.80
C GLN A 86 -12.00 -11.98 -5.71
N VAL A 87 -12.92 -12.46 -4.86
CA VAL A 87 -12.70 -13.37 -3.74
C VAL A 87 -13.39 -14.72 -3.99
N SER A 88 -12.66 -15.81 -3.69
CA SER A 88 -13.17 -17.18 -3.59
C SER A 88 -13.03 -17.71 -2.16
N LEU A 89 -13.90 -18.63 -1.78
CA LEU A 89 -13.88 -19.35 -0.50
C LEU A 89 -13.78 -20.86 -0.74
N GLU A 90 -13.02 -21.53 0.13
CA GLU A 90 -12.90 -22.98 0.18
C GLU A 90 -13.02 -23.47 1.62
N GLY A 91 -13.68 -24.61 1.84
CA GLY A 91 -13.89 -25.16 3.18
C GLY A 91 -15.13 -24.60 3.87
N VAL A 92 -15.20 -24.77 5.20
CA VAL A 92 -16.40 -24.47 5.97
C VAL A 92 -16.32 -23.06 6.55
N TRP A 93 -17.20 -22.19 6.07
CA TRP A 93 -17.28 -20.79 6.47
C TRP A 93 -18.68 -20.44 6.99
N LEU A 94 -18.72 -19.60 8.02
CA LEU A 94 -19.89 -18.79 8.37
C LEU A 94 -19.68 -17.40 7.77
N VAL A 95 -20.62 -16.93 6.94
CA VAL A 95 -20.58 -15.57 6.39
C VAL A 95 -21.57 -14.73 7.18
N GLU A 96 -21.05 -13.90 8.07
CA GLU A 96 -21.83 -12.98 8.90
C GLU A 96 -22.00 -11.62 8.19
N ARG A 97 -22.76 -10.71 8.81
CA ARG A 97 -23.12 -9.40 8.24
C ARG A 97 -21.92 -8.58 7.74
N ASP A 98 -20.86 -8.49 8.54
CA ASP A 98 -19.71 -7.60 8.29
C ASP A 98 -18.35 -8.34 8.26
N ARG A 99 -18.33 -9.68 8.40
CA ARG A 99 -17.12 -10.53 8.35
C ARG A 99 -17.42 -11.98 7.93
N ILE A 100 -16.38 -12.75 7.64
CA ILE A 100 -16.44 -14.22 7.55
C ILE A 100 -15.71 -14.87 8.73
N VAL A 101 -16.16 -16.04 9.17
CA VAL A 101 -15.54 -16.83 10.25
C VAL A 101 -15.21 -18.23 9.73
N SER A 102 -13.96 -18.66 9.89
CA SER A 102 -13.53 -20.01 9.53
C SER A 102 -14.00 -21.03 10.57
N LEU A 103 -14.65 -22.09 10.12
CA LEU A 103 -15.15 -23.19 10.95
C LEU A 103 -14.45 -24.54 10.64
N GLY A 104 -13.66 -24.60 9.57
CA GLY A 104 -12.82 -25.74 9.21
C GLY A 104 -11.33 -25.45 9.33
N ASP A 105 -10.54 -26.45 9.74
CA ASP A 105 -9.09 -26.29 9.95
C ASP A 105 -8.28 -26.19 8.62
N ALA A 106 -8.93 -26.51 7.50
CA ALA A 106 -8.41 -26.42 6.14
C ALA A 106 -9.09 -25.33 5.29
N SER A 107 -9.85 -24.40 5.90
CA SER A 107 -10.58 -23.37 5.15
C SER A 107 -9.60 -22.36 4.52
N SER A 108 -9.88 -21.97 3.27
CA SER A 108 -9.09 -20.96 2.56
C SER A 108 -9.95 -19.83 1.98
N LEU A 109 -9.37 -18.63 1.96
CA LEU A 109 -9.85 -17.51 1.16
C LEU A 109 -8.82 -17.27 0.07
N THR A 110 -9.27 -17.05 -1.17
CA THR A 110 -8.38 -16.70 -2.29
C THR A 110 -8.83 -15.36 -2.87
N VAL A 111 -7.91 -14.40 -3.02
CA VAL A 111 -8.17 -13.15 -3.75
C VAL A 111 -7.20 -13.03 -4.94
N ASN A 112 -7.65 -12.43 -6.04
CA ASN A 112 -6.78 -12.00 -7.13
C ASN A 112 -6.77 -10.47 -7.16
N ILE A 113 -5.63 -9.83 -6.89
CA ILE A 113 -5.56 -8.38 -6.62
C ILE A 113 -4.34 -7.73 -7.27
N ASP A 114 -4.45 -6.47 -7.63
CA ASP A 114 -3.36 -5.64 -8.14
C ASP A 114 -3.09 -4.54 -7.13
N SER A 115 -1.91 -4.57 -6.51
CA SER A 115 -1.46 -3.60 -5.49
C SER A 115 0.03 -3.75 -5.21
N GLN A 116 0.66 -2.76 -4.58
CA GLN A 116 1.97 -2.95 -3.94
C GLN A 116 1.81 -3.90 -2.76
N GLU A 117 0.91 -3.54 -1.84
CA GLU A 117 0.69 -4.23 -0.58
C GLU A 117 -0.75 -4.68 -0.40
N LEU A 118 -0.97 -5.63 0.50
CA LEU A 118 -2.31 -6.03 0.94
C LEU A 118 -2.32 -6.17 2.46
N TYR A 119 -3.18 -5.40 3.11
CA TYR A 119 -3.55 -5.59 4.50
C TYR A 119 -4.84 -6.40 4.59
N ALA A 120 -5.03 -7.14 5.67
CA ALA A 120 -6.32 -7.74 5.99
C ALA A 120 -6.63 -7.62 7.48
N THR A 121 -7.90 -7.36 7.80
CA THR A 121 -8.36 -7.21 9.19
C THR A 121 -8.83 -8.56 9.72
N PHE A 122 -8.21 -9.05 10.79
CA PHE A 122 -8.52 -10.33 11.43
C PHE A 122 -8.96 -10.15 12.88
N SER A 123 -9.69 -11.14 13.41
CA SER A 123 -9.85 -11.36 14.86
C SER A 123 -10.15 -12.82 15.19
N GLY A 124 -10.50 -13.11 16.44
CA GLY A 124 -10.71 -14.47 16.93
C GLY A 124 -9.45 -15.11 17.49
N ILE A 125 -9.54 -16.39 17.86
CA ILE A 125 -8.47 -17.14 18.54
C ILE A 125 -8.36 -18.53 17.90
N SER A 126 -7.12 -18.96 17.65
CA SER A 126 -6.78 -20.27 17.09
C SER A 126 -5.41 -20.73 17.63
N HIS A 127 -5.24 -22.03 17.86
CA HIS A 127 -3.94 -22.64 18.19
C HIS A 127 -3.03 -22.85 16.97
N LEU A 128 -3.56 -22.66 15.76
CA LEU A 128 -2.82 -22.67 14.50
C LEU A 128 -2.67 -21.23 13.96
N PRO A 129 -1.55 -20.89 13.30
CA PRO A 129 -1.37 -19.59 12.66
C PRO A 129 -2.17 -19.49 11.35
N VAL A 130 -2.49 -18.27 10.93
CA VAL A 130 -2.89 -17.98 9.55
C VAL A 130 -1.66 -18.17 8.67
N ARG A 131 -1.78 -18.92 7.57
CA ARG A 131 -0.72 -19.10 6.57
C ARG A 131 -1.13 -18.43 5.27
N TYR A 132 -0.18 -17.94 4.47
CA TYR A 132 -0.51 -17.33 3.18
C TYR A 132 0.48 -17.67 2.05
N GLU A 133 -0.07 -17.72 0.84
CA GLU A 133 0.66 -17.94 -0.40
C GLU A 133 0.51 -16.75 -1.34
N LEU A 134 1.60 -16.41 -2.03
CA LEU A 134 1.62 -15.47 -3.14
C LEU A 134 1.86 -16.25 -4.44
N ASN A 135 0.92 -16.19 -5.37
CA ASN A 135 0.93 -16.91 -6.65
C ASN A 135 1.19 -18.43 -6.49
N GLY A 136 0.61 -19.04 -5.46
CA GLY A 136 0.74 -20.48 -5.16
C GLY A 136 2.09 -20.89 -4.54
N LYS A 137 2.89 -19.93 -4.07
CA LYS A 137 4.11 -20.18 -3.28
C LYS A 137 3.90 -19.70 -1.86
N ASN A 138 4.25 -20.52 -0.86
CA ASN A 138 4.22 -20.13 0.54
C ASN A 138 5.08 -18.87 0.76
N ALA A 139 4.49 -17.83 1.33
CA ALA A 139 5.12 -16.54 1.54
C ALA A 139 5.16 -16.11 3.02
N GLY A 140 4.51 -16.85 3.92
CA GLY A 140 4.61 -16.64 5.35
C GLY A 140 3.43 -17.16 6.16
N SER A 141 3.49 -16.90 7.46
CA SER A 141 2.45 -17.23 8.42
C SER A 141 2.57 -16.36 9.67
N PHE A 142 1.45 -16.03 10.31
CA PHE A 142 1.40 -15.23 11.53
C PHE A 142 0.32 -15.73 12.49
N GLN A 143 0.53 -15.47 13.78
CA GLN A 143 -0.46 -15.73 14.81
C GLN A 143 -1.38 -14.51 14.95
N VAL A 144 -2.69 -14.73 14.89
CA VAL A 144 -3.66 -13.70 15.32
C VAL A 144 -3.64 -13.69 16.85
N VAL A 145 -3.25 -12.55 17.43
CA VAL A 145 -3.11 -12.34 18.88
C VAL A 145 -4.12 -11.33 19.45
N GLN A 146 -4.62 -10.44 18.58
CA GLN A 146 -5.68 -9.47 18.87
C GLN A 146 -6.40 -9.10 17.55
N GLU A 147 -7.53 -8.40 17.65
CA GLU A 147 -8.17 -7.79 16.49
C GLU A 147 -7.30 -6.66 15.91
N GLY A 148 -7.12 -6.63 14.59
CA GLY A 148 -6.29 -5.62 13.92
C GLY A 148 -6.02 -5.92 12.44
N GLU A 149 -5.30 -5.00 11.78
CA GLU A 149 -4.79 -5.20 10.42
C GLU A 149 -3.43 -5.92 10.44
N TYR A 150 -3.27 -6.89 9.54
CA TYR A 150 -2.05 -7.66 9.34
C TYR A 150 -1.61 -7.53 7.86
N LEU A 151 -0.32 -7.31 7.63
CA LEU A 151 0.27 -7.19 6.29
C LEU A 151 0.49 -8.58 5.67
N LEU A 152 -0.14 -8.85 4.53
CA LEU A 152 -0.08 -10.13 3.81
C LEU A 152 0.98 -10.13 2.69
N SER A 153 1.34 -8.96 2.18
CA SER A 153 2.46 -8.78 1.28
C SER A 153 3.00 -7.36 1.41
N GLY A 154 4.24 -7.20 1.86
CA GLY A 154 5.01 -5.96 1.68
C GLY A 154 5.70 -5.98 0.32
N ALA A 155 5.85 -4.82 -0.32
CA ALA A 155 6.32 -4.75 -1.70
C ALA A 155 7.85 -4.76 -1.82
N SER A 156 8.37 -5.53 -2.78
CA SER A 156 9.71 -5.33 -3.34
C SER A 156 9.73 -4.17 -4.37
N GLY A 157 8.87 -3.15 -4.19
CA GLY A 157 8.72 -2.00 -5.08
C GLY A 157 8.10 -2.27 -6.46
N VAL A 158 7.44 -3.42 -6.70
CA VAL A 158 6.90 -3.75 -8.04
C VAL A 158 5.41 -4.11 -8.02
N TYR A 159 4.66 -3.43 -8.88
CA TYR A 159 3.26 -3.67 -9.20
C TYR A 159 3.08 -4.88 -10.12
N PHE A 160 2.36 -5.89 -9.66
CA PHE A 160 1.83 -6.96 -10.51
C PHE A 160 0.57 -7.56 -9.86
N PRO A 161 -0.36 -8.11 -10.65
CA PRO A 161 -1.43 -8.97 -10.16
C PRO A 161 -0.89 -10.14 -9.33
N LYS A 162 -1.38 -10.26 -8.10
CA LYS A 162 -1.04 -11.28 -7.11
C LYS A 162 -2.30 -12.09 -6.80
N LYS A 163 -2.27 -13.40 -7.07
CA LYS A 163 -3.21 -14.35 -6.49
C LYS A 163 -2.73 -14.65 -5.06
N ILE A 164 -3.46 -14.17 -4.06
CA ILE A 164 -3.13 -14.34 -2.65
C ILE A 164 -4.10 -15.36 -2.04
N THR A 165 -3.57 -16.47 -1.53
CA THR A 165 -4.36 -17.48 -0.82
C THR A 165 -4.07 -17.38 0.67
N LEU A 166 -5.11 -17.18 1.48
CA LEU A 166 -5.07 -17.27 2.94
C LEU A 166 -5.61 -18.63 3.38
N PHE A 167 -4.85 -19.36 4.19
CA PHE A 167 -5.34 -20.52 4.93
C PHE A 167 -5.68 -20.05 6.34
N VAL A 168 -6.98 -20.03 6.64
CA VAL A 168 -7.53 -19.41 7.84
C VAL A 168 -8.07 -20.52 8.75
N PRO A 169 -7.40 -20.82 9.88
CA PRO A 169 -7.80 -21.92 10.75
C PRO A 169 -9.10 -21.60 11.51
N ARG A 170 -9.74 -22.66 12.04
CA ARG A 170 -11.00 -22.56 12.80
C ARG A 170 -10.89 -21.51 13.91
N GLY A 171 -11.93 -20.69 14.06
CA GLY A 171 -12.04 -19.69 15.12
C GLY A 171 -11.43 -18.33 14.80
N ILE A 172 -10.77 -18.18 13.64
CA ILE A 172 -10.35 -16.88 13.10
C ILE A 172 -11.44 -16.30 12.20
N ALA A 173 -11.69 -15.00 12.38
CA ALA A 173 -12.55 -14.18 11.54
C ALA A 173 -11.75 -13.22 10.66
N VAL A 174 -12.30 -12.86 9.49
CA VAL A 174 -11.72 -11.91 8.54
C VAL A 174 -12.79 -10.90 8.12
N TYR A 175 -12.52 -9.61 8.29
CA TYR A 175 -13.50 -8.54 7.99
C TYR A 175 -13.29 -7.92 6.61
N THR A 176 -12.04 -7.58 6.29
CA THR A 176 -11.68 -6.79 5.10
C THR A 176 -10.37 -7.25 4.49
N LEU A 177 -10.21 -7.01 3.19
CA LEU A 177 -8.90 -6.94 2.52
C LEU A 177 -8.72 -5.52 1.97
N ARG A 178 -7.64 -4.84 2.37
CA ARG A 178 -7.31 -3.46 1.98
C ARG A 178 -6.01 -3.46 1.16
N PRO A 179 -6.07 -3.36 -0.18
CA PRO A 179 -4.89 -3.05 -0.99
C PRO A 179 -4.28 -1.69 -0.58
N SER A 180 -2.96 -1.57 -0.72
CA SER A 180 -2.23 -0.31 -0.57
C SER A 180 -1.21 -0.13 -1.69
N TYR A 181 -0.86 1.13 -1.93
CA TYR A 181 0.00 1.64 -3.00
C TYR A 181 1.15 2.43 -2.38
#